data_AF-K1P8I2-F1
#
_entry.id   AF-K1P8I2-F1
#
_cell.length_a   1.000
_cell.length_b   1.000
_cell.length_c   1.000
_cell.angle_alpha   90.00
_cell.angle_beta   90.00
_cell.angle_gamma   90.00
#
_symmetry.space_group_name_H-M   'P 1'
#
loop_
_entity.id
_entity.type
_entity.pdbx_description
1 polymer ?
#
loop_
_entity_poly.entity_id
_entity_poly.type
_entity_poly.pdbx_seq_one_letter_code
_entity_poly.pdbx_strand_id
1 'polypeptide(L)'
;MKLLTDTNANESYHRSASANMPKNVKFSRTMEGRLHSMIHRRNNLPGTSTRLKCESAGVRYSDSGKQRLARIDQQFLYRQKYHKKEKIKTRRNKQQGRKMEEHHLYRQEHRTKSDYRKGQLDMNLPAALDHPYHRRGACQYHMRPRPGYD
;
A
#
# COMPACT_ATOMS: atom_id res chain seq x y z
N MET A 1 2.14 30.62 9.92
CA MET A 1 1.24 29.68 9.22
C MET A 1 1.41 28.30 9.86
N LYS A 2 0.49 27.84 10.73
CA LYS A 2 0.54 26.48 11.29
C LYS A 2 0.08 25.54 10.18
N LEU A 3 0.99 24.77 9.59
CA LEU A 3 0.61 23.65 8.73
C LEU A 3 -0.12 22.65 9.63
N LEU A 4 -1.46 22.68 9.60
CA LEU A 4 -2.37 21.72 10.22
C LEU A 4 -2.31 20.37 9.48
N THR A 5 -1.11 19.92 9.12
CA THR A 5 -0.91 18.65 8.45
C THR A 5 -0.90 17.56 9.50
N ASP A 6 -2.09 17.09 9.84
CA ASP A 6 -2.25 15.82 10.53
C ASP A 6 -1.76 14.72 9.56
N THR A 7 -0.45 14.50 9.55
CA THR A 7 0.26 13.63 8.60
C THR A 7 -0.33 12.23 8.59
N ASN A 8 -0.80 11.77 9.75
CA ASN A 8 -1.48 10.50 9.94
C ASN A 8 -2.82 10.45 9.19
N ALA A 9 -3.59 11.55 9.21
CA ALA A 9 -4.85 11.64 8.47
C ALA A 9 -4.58 11.59 6.97
N ASN A 10 -3.63 12.39 6.48
CA ASN A 10 -3.24 12.42 5.08
C ASN A 10 -2.75 11.05 4.60
N GLU A 11 -1.83 10.43 5.33
CA GLU A 11 -1.33 9.09 5.02
C GLU A 11 -2.48 8.07 4.98
N SER A 12 -3.44 8.17 5.90
CA SER A 12 -4.59 7.29 5.91
C SER A 12 -5.48 7.45 4.66
N TYR A 13 -5.64 8.67 4.13
CA TYR A 13 -6.32 8.93 2.85
C TYR A 13 -5.53 8.33 1.69
N HIS A 14 -4.22 8.52 1.62
CA HIS A 14 -3.36 7.93 0.58
C HIS A 14 -3.38 6.41 0.58
N ARG A 15 -3.30 5.78 1.76
CA ARG A 15 -3.47 4.32 1.91
C ARG A 15 -4.84 3.86 1.42
N SER A 16 -5.89 4.64 1.70
CA SER A 16 -7.25 4.31 1.25
C SER A 16 -7.40 4.46 -0.26
N ALA A 17 -6.89 5.53 -0.86
CA ALA A 17 -6.87 5.70 -2.30
C ALA A 17 -6.13 4.54 -2.96
N SER A 18 -4.94 4.20 -2.45
CA SER A 18 -4.12 3.09 -2.96
C SER A 18 -4.81 1.73 -2.87
N ALA A 19 -5.66 1.51 -1.86
CA ALA A 19 -6.42 0.27 -1.72
C ALA A 19 -7.65 0.18 -2.65
N ASN A 20 -8.22 1.32 -3.07
CA ASN A 20 -9.39 1.35 -3.95
C ASN A 20 -8.99 1.52 -5.44
N MET A 21 -7.75 1.91 -5.72
CA MET A 21 -7.21 2.02 -7.08
C MET A 21 -6.44 0.74 -7.49
N PRO A 22 -6.65 0.22 -8.71
CA PRO A 22 -5.87 -0.89 -9.25
C PRO A 22 -4.42 -0.45 -9.54
N LYS A 23 -3.44 -1.14 -8.95
CA LYS A 23 -2.00 -0.79 -9.05
C LYS A 23 -1.39 -1.04 -10.44
N ASN A 24 -2.05 -1.86 -11.25
CA ASN A 24 -1.61 -2.27 -12.57
C ASN A 24 -2.09 -1.32 -13.69
N VAL A 25 -2.90 -0.31 -13.38
CA VAL A 25 -3.44 0.61 -14.38
C VAL A 25 -3.01 2.04 -14.05
N LYS A 26 -2.14 2.61 -14.89
CA LYS A 26 -1.66 3.99 -14.73
C LYS A 26 -2.76 5.03 -14.94
N PHE A 27 -3.70 4.76 -15.86
CA PHE A 27 -4.82 5.65 -16.19
C PHE A 27 -6.10 4.85 -16.39
N SER A 28 -6.94 4.78 -15.36
CA SER A 28 -8.27 4.16 -15.47
C SER A 28 -9.30 5.23 -15.78
N ARG A 29 -10.15 5.03 -16.80
CA ARG A 29 -11.31 5.89 -17.07
C ARG A 29 -12.26 6.03 -15.86
N THR A 30 -12.23 5.07 -14.93
CA THR A 30 -13.08 5.07 -13.73
C THR A 30 -12.36 5.56 -12.47
N MET A 31 -11.12 6.03 -12.58
CA MET A 31 -10.31 6.43 -11.43
C MET A 31 -11.01 7.50 -10.59
N GLU A 32 -11.48 8.57 -11.22
CA GLU A 32 -12.14 9.69 -10.55
C GLU A 32 -13.39 9.24 -9.80
N GLY A 33 -14.28 8.49 -10.47
CA GLY A 33 -15.50 7.97 -9.84
C GLY A 33 -15.21 7.07 -8.63
N ARG A 34 -14.16 6.25 -8.70
CA ARG A 34 -13.72 5.43 -7.56
C ARG A 34 -13.15 6.28 -6.43
N LEU A 35 -12.39 7.33 -6.75
CA LEU A 35 -11.83 8.27 -5.77
C LEU A 35 -12.96 9.03 -5.05
N HIS A 36 -13.90 9.62 -5.80
CA HIS A 36 -15.06 10.30 -5.24
C HIS A 36 -15.91 9.36 -4.38
N SER A 37 -16.17 8.13 -4.84
CA SER A 37 -16.90 7.13 -4.05
C SER A 37 -16.15 6.76 -2.76
N MET A 38 -14.82 6.66 -2.80
CA MET A 38 -13.99 6.39 -1.62
C MET A 38 -14.04 7.54 -0.61
N ILE A 39 -13.91 8.78 -1.08
CA ILE A 39 -14.02 9.99 -0.25
C ILE A 39 -15.42 10.08 0.38
N HIS A 40 -16.48 9.90 -0.42
CA HIS A 40 -17.85 9.93 0.07
C HIS A 40 -18.10 8.85 1.13
N ARG A 41 -17.58 7.63 0.92
CA ARG A 41 -17.66 6.54 1.91
C ARG A 41 -16.90 6.84 3.19
N ARG A 42 -15.87 7.69 3.13
CA ARG A 42 -15.04 8.03 4.29
C ARG A 42 -15.58 9.21 5.09
N ASN A 43 -16.19 10.17 4.41
CA ASN A 43 -16.91 11.28 5.04
C ASN A 43 -18.21 10.81 5.67
N ASN A 44 -18.78 9.72 5.16
CA ASN A 44 -19.97 9.05 5.71
C ASN A 44 -19.60 7.69 6.32
N LEU A 45 -20.60 6.96 6.82
CA LEU A 45 -20.45 5.55 7.16
C LEU A 45 -20.67 4.67 5.92
N PRO A 46 -20.08 3.46 5.84
CA PRO A 46 -20.09 2.66 4.62
C PRO A 46 -21.50 2.25 4.14
N GLY A 47 -22.39 1.89 5.04
CA GLY A 47 -23.80 1.58 4.77
C GLY A 47 -24.55 2.82 4.33
N THR A 48 -24.46 3.91 5.10
CA THR A 48 -25.06 5.21 4.77
C THR A 48 -24.60 5.72 3.39
N SER A 49 -23.30 5.65 3.12
CA SER A 49 -22.74 6.05 1.83
C SER A 49 -23.28 5.23 0.67
N THR A 50 -23.52 3.94 0.88
CA THR A 50 -24.05 3.07 -0.18
C THR A 50 -25.52 3.41 -0.42
N ARG A 51 -26.28 3.59 0.66
CA ARG A 51 -27.68 4.01 0.62
C ARG A 51 -27.86 5.29 -0.20
N LEU A 52 -27.14 6.36 0.17
CA LEU A 52 -27.27 7.67 -0.45
C LEU A 52 -26.93 7.65 -1.95
N LYS A 53 -25.87 6.94 -2.35
CA LYS A 53 -25.48 6.84 -3.76
C LYS A 53 -26.52 6.10 -4.61
N CYS A 54 -27.14 5.07 -4.05
CA CYS A 54 -28.18 4.31 -4.74
C CYS A 54 -29.50 5.08 -4.77
N GLU A 55 -29.88 5.74 -3.67
CA GLU A 55 -31.04 6.63 -3.63
C GLU A 55 -30.90 7.79 -4.65
N SER A 56 -29.70 8.39 -4.79
CA SER A 56 -29.45 9.41 -5.81
C SER A 56 -29.53 8.89 -7.24
N ALA A 57 -29.33 7.59 -7.44
CA ALA A 57 -29.50 6.92 -8.72
C ALA A 57 -30.95 6.46 -8.96
N GLY A 58 -31.90 6.82 -8.07
CA GLY A 58 -33.31 6.44 -8.17
C GLY A 58 -33.64 5.06 -7.61
N VAL A 59 -32.68 4.35 -7.01
CA VAL A 59 -32.89 3.01 -6.45
C VAL A 59 -33.48 3.13 -5.04
N ARG A 60 -34.65 2.52 -4.83
CA ARG A 60 -35.27 2.42 -3.51
C ARG A 60 -34.92 1.09 -2.85
N TYR A 61 -34.51 1.16 -1.58
CA TYR A 61 -34.27 -0.03 -0.76
C TYR A 61 -35.55 -0.50 -0.09
N SER A 62 -35.72 -1.82 -0.01
CA SER A 62 -36.65 -2.45 0.94
C SER A 62 -36.25 -2.12 2.37
N ASP A 63 -37.19 -2.26 3.31
CA ASP A 63 -36.90 -1.99 4.73
C ASP A 63 -35.86 -2.98 5.30
N SER A 64 -35.88 -4.23 4.84
CA SER A 64 -34.83 -5.21 5.15
C SER A 64 -33.44 -4.75 4.65
N GLY A 65 -33.38 -4.16 3.45
CA GLY A 65 -32.16 -3.58 2.89
C GLY A 65 -31.63 -2.41 3.74
N LYS A 66 -32.51 -1.50 4.15
CA LYS A 66 -32.16 -0.36 5.02
C LYS A 66 -31.61 -0.85 6.36
N GLN A 67 -32.27 -1.81 6.99
CA GLN A 67 -31.80 -2.40 8.26
C GLN A 67 -30.42 -3.06 8.13
N ARG A 68 -30.16 -3.76 7.01
CA ARG A 68 -28.86 -4.36 6.74
C ARG A 68 -27.76 -3.30 6.60
N LEU A 69 -28.02 -2.21 5.89
CA LEU A 69 -27.07 -1.10 5.75
C LEU A 69 -26.81 -0.41 7.10
N ALA A 70 -27.84 -0.21 7.91
CA ALA A 70 -27.68 0.32 9.28
C ALA A 70 -26.84 -0.61 10.16
N ARG A 71 -27.02 -1.93 10.05
CA ARG A 71 -26.20 -2.91 10.78
C ARG A 71 -24.73 -2.87 10.35
N ILE A 72 -24.45 -2.64 9.07
CA ILE A 72 -23.07 -2.43 8.57
C ILE A 72 -22.44 -1.22 9.25
N ASP A 73 -23.17 -0.11 9.36
CA ASP A 73 -22.70 1.11 10.02
C ASP A 73 -22.43 0.88 11.51
N GLN A 74 -23.34 0.18 12.20
CA GLN A 74 -23.15 -0.19 13.61
C GLN A 74 -21.90 -1.05 13.81
N GLN A 75 -21.69 -2.07 12.97
CA GLN A 75 -20.51 -2.92 13.03
C GLN A 75 -19.23 -2.13 12.77
N PHE A 76 -19.25 -1.20 11.82
CA PHE A 76 -18.11 -0.34 11.51
C PHE A 76 -17.72 0.52 12.72
N LEU A 77 -18.70 1.21 13.32
CA LEU A 77 -18.50 2.03 14.52
C LEU A 77 -18.02 1.20 15.71
N TYR A 78 -18.60 0.01 15.90
CA TYR A 78 -18.17 -0.92 16.94
C TYR A 78 -16.69 -1.29 16.78
N ARG A 79 -16.26 -1.67 15.57
CA ARG A 79 -14.86 -2.01 15.27
C ARG A 79 -13.92 -0.83 15.51
N GLN A 80 -14.33 0.37 15.10
CA GLN A 80 -13.54 1.59 15.32
C GLN A 80 -13.33 1.85 16.81
N LYS A 81 -14.39 1.76 17.62
CA LYS A 81 -14.32 1.88 19.09
C LYS A 81 -13.48 0.75 19.69
N TYR A 82 -13.67 -0.49 19.25
CA TYR A 82 -12.95 -1.65 19.72
C TYR A 82 -11.43 -1.51 19.53
N HIS A 83 -10.99 -1.02 18.37
CA HIS A 83 -9.56 -0.80 18.10
C HIS A 83 -8.95 0.36 18.90
N LYS A 84 -9.77 1.30 19.37
CA LYS A 84 -9.32 2.39 20.25
C LYS A 84 -9.18 1.96 21.71
N LYS A 85 -9.73 0.82 22.13
CA LYS A 85 -9.61 0.32 23.51
C LYS A 85 -8.15 0.03 23.85
N GLU A 86 -7.67 0.56 24.98
CA GLU A 86 -6.28 0.40 25.42
C GLU A 86 -5.84 -1.06 25.55
N LYS A 87 -6.68 -1.92 26.15
CA LYS A 87 -6.42 -3.37 26.22
C LYS A 87 -6.11 -3.98 24.85
N ILE A 88 -6.79 -3.53 23.79
CA ILE A 88 -6.62 -4.02 22.42
C ILE A 88 -5.35 -3.46 21.80
N LYS A 89 -5.04 -2.17 22.01
CA LYS A 89 -3.78 -1.56 21.57
C LYS A 89 -2.57 -2.25 22.21
N THR A 90 -2.57 -2.41 23.53
CA THR A 90 -1.49 -3.08 24.27
C THR A 90 -1.29 -4.50 23.78
N ARG A 91 -2.37 -5.27 23.59
CA ARG A 91 -2.29 -6.63 23.04
C ARG A 91 -1.65 -6.66 21.65
N ARG A 92 -2.04 -5.73 20.76
CA ARG A 92 -1.46 -5.61 19.42
C ARG A 92 0.03 -5.27 19.45
N ASN A 93 0.43 -4.32 20.29
CA ASN A 93 1.83 -3.94 20.42
C ASN A 93 2.68 -5.11 20.94
N LYS A 94 2.18 -5.87 21.92
CA LYS A 94 2.85 -7.08 22.41
C LYS A 94 3.01 -8.14 21.32
N GLN A 95 1.95 -8.40 20.54
CA GLN A 95 2.02 -9.34 19.42
C GLN A 95 3.01 -8.87 18.34
N GLN A 96 3.03 -7.58 18.02
CA GLN A 96 3.99 -7.03 17.06
C GLN A 96 5.43 -7.12 17.59
N GLY A 97 5.64 -6.84 18.88
CA GLY A 97 6.94 -7.02 19.55
C GLY A 97 7.46 -8.44 19.40
N ARG A 98 6.64 -9.45 19.72
CA ARG A 98 7.00 -10.87 19.56
C ARG A 98 7.39 -11.22 18.13
N LYS A 99 6.61 -10.76 17.13
CA LYS A 99 6.95 -10.99 15.72
C LYS A 99 8.29 -10.37 15.32
N MET A 100 8.60 -9.18 15.84
CA MET A 100 9.88 -8.52 15.56
C MET A 100 11.05 -9.26 16.21
N GLU A 101 10.85 -9.75 17.43
CA GLU A 101 11.82 -10.58 18.16
C GLU A 101 12.08 -11.91 17.44
N GLU A 102 11.02 -12.66 17.11
CA GLU A 102 11.09 -13.90 16.32
C GLU A 102 11.84 -13.67 15.00
N HIS A 103 11.48 -12.62 14.26
CA HIS A 103 12.17 -12.29 13.01
C HIS A 103 13.63 -11.87 13.22
N HIS A 104 13.95 -11.23 14.34
CA HIS A 104 15.32 -10.86 14.67
C HIS A 104 16.17 -12.11 15.00
N LEU A 105 15.66 -13.00 15.84
CA LEU A 105 16.29 -14.28 16.18
C LEU A 105 16.48 -15.14 14.93
N TYR A 106 15.44 -15.28 14.10
CA TYR A 106 15.52 -15.97 12.83
C TYR A 106 16.65 -15.41 11.94
N ARG A 107 16.76 -14.07 11.83
CA ARG A 107 17.86 -13.43 11.08
C ARG A 107 19.24 -13.63 11.70
N GLN A 108 19.35 -13.81 13.02
CA GLN A 108 20.61 -14.12 13.68
C GLN A 108 21.05 -15.57 13.43
N GLU A 109 20.13 -16.52 13.56
CA GLU A 109 20.38 -17.95 13.34
C GLU A 109 20.63 -18.29 11.86
N HIS A 110 19.86 -17.68 10.96
CA HIS A 110 19.93 -17.91 9.52
C HIS A 110 20.75 -16.81 8.84
N ARG A 111 21.75 -16.28 9.55
CA ARG A 111 22.63 -15.22 9.04
C ARG A 111 23.55 -15.82 7.99
N THR A 112 23.03 -16.01 6.78
CA THR A 112 23.86 -16.31 5.60
C THR A 112 24.84 -15.15 5.44
N LYS A 113 26.13 -15.46 5.33
CA LYS A 113 27.12 -14.49 4.85
C LYS A 113 26.67 -14.07 3.46
N SER A 114 26.05 -12.90 3.38
CA SER A 114 25.74 -12.27 2.11
C SER A 114 27.07 -12.01 1.42
N ASP A 115 27.29 -12.61 0.25
CA ASP A 115 28.43 -12.29 -0.61
C ASP A 115 28.42 -10.82 -1.06
N TYR A 116 27.24 -10.17 -0.99
CA TYR A 116 27.11 -8.76 -1.24
C TYR A 116 27.82 -7.93 -0.17
N ARG A 117 28.85 -7.18 -0.59
CA ARG A 117 29.48 -6.11 0.19
C ARG A 117 28.84 -4.77 -0.19
N LYS A 118 28.47 -3.97 0.80
CA LYS A 118 27.93 -2.61 0.53
C LYS A 118 29.00 -1.81 -0.23
N GLY A 119 28.63 -1.28 -1.39
CA GLY A 119 29.52 -0.60 -2.31
C GLY A 119 30.21 -1.48 -3.36
N GLN A 120 29.87 -2.78 -3.44
CA GLN A 120 30.43 -3.69 -4.46
C GLN A 120 30.16 -3.27 -5.92
N LEU A 121 29.18 -2.40 -6.16
CA LEU A 121 28.91 -1.78 -7.47
C LEU A 121 29.43 -0.34 -7.57
N ASP A 122 29.99 0.20 -6.48
CA ASP A 122 30.61 1.53 -6.49
C ASP A 122 31.96 1.40 -7.21
N MET A 123 32.09 2.07 -8.35
CA MET A 123 33.27 2.01 -9.21
C MET A 123 34.58 2.45 -8.54
N ASN A 124 34.52 2.99 -7.34
CA ASN A 124 35.64 3.57 -6.60
C ASN A 124 36.31 2.59 -5.62
N LEU A 125 35.85 1.34 -5.52
CA LEU A 125 36.52 0.32 -4.71
C LEU A 125 37.54 -0.47 -5.54
N PRO A 126 38.76 -0.72 -5.02
CA PRO A 126 39.81 -1.43 -5.75
C PRO A 126 39.38 -2.84 -6.20
N ALA A 127 38.44 -3.48 -5.50
CA ALA A 127 37.89 -4.79 -5.87
C ALA A 127 37.00 -4.78 -7.13
N ALA A 128 36.49 -3.61 -7.56
CA ALA A 128 35.72 -3.49 -8.80
C ALA A 128 36.61 -3.60 -10.05
N LEU A 129 37.88 -3.18 -9.96
CA LEU A 129 38.84 -3.24 -11.06
C LEU A 129 39.28 -4.67 -11.42
N ASP A 130 39.24 -5.59 -10.45
CA ASP A 130 39.61 -6.99 -10.64
C ASP A 130 38.45 -7.89 -11.10
N HIS A 131 37.23 -7.35 -11.19
CA HIS A 131 36.10 -8.13 -11.68
C HIS A 131 36.25 -8.40 -13.19
N PRO A 132 36.04 -9.65 -13.66
CA PRO A 132 36.30 -10.05 -15.05
C PRO A 132 35.50 -9.27 -16.11
N TYR A 133 34.44 -8.58 -15.71
CA TYR A 133 33.66 -7.68 -16.56
C TYR A 133 34.30 -6.30 -16.79
N HIS A 134 35.26 -5.88 -15.96
CA HIS A 134 36.01 -4.62 -16.13
C HIS A 134 37.36 -4.83 -16.83
N ARG A 135 37.97 -6.02 -16.70
CA ARG A 135 39.21 -6.36 -17.42
C ARG A 135 39.01 -6.62 -18.91
N ARG A 136 37.81 -7.03 -19.34
CA ARG A 136 37.47 -7.12 -20.75
C ARG A 136 36.93 -5.75 -21.17
N GLY A 137 37.83 -4.93 -21.71
CA GLY A 137 37.51 -3.61 -22.21
C GLY A 137 36.23 -3.64 -23.04
N ALA A 138 35.39 -2.64 -22.80
CA ALA A 138 34.19 -2.32 -23.57
C ALA A 138 33.36 -3.55 -23.99
N CYS A 139 32.23 -3.77 -23.32
CA CYS A 139 31.07 -4.30 -24.01
C CYS A 139 30.79 -3.39 -25.22
N GLN A 140 31.40 -3.70 -26.37
CA GLN A 140 30.89 -3.33 -27.66
C GLN A 140 29.49 -3.96 -27.70
N TYR A 141 28.48 -3.15 -27.42
CA TYR A 141 27.15 -3.44 -27.88
C TYR A 141 27.27 -3.59 -29.39
N HIS A 142 27.36 -4.83 -29.89
CA HIS A 142 26.97 -5.13 -31.25
C HIS A 142 25.48 -4.78 -31.36
N MET A 143 25.21 -3.51 -31.66
CA MET A 143 23.98 -3.07 -32.27
C MET A 143 23.83 -3.90 -33.54
N ARG A 144 23.06 -4.99 -33.48
CA ARG A 144 22.62 -5.65 -34.70
C ARG A 144 21.81 -4.61 -35.49
N PRO A 145 22.14 -4.30 -36.75
CA PRO A 145 21.31 -3.42 -37.55
C PRO A 145 19.91 -4.04 -37.64
N ARG A 146 18.88 -3.20 -37.41
CA ARG A 146 17.48 -3.59 -37.63
C ARG A 146 17.34 -3.94 -39.11
N PRO A 147 16.78 -5.11 -39.49
CA PRO A 147 16.44 -5.37 -40.87
C PRO A 147 15.46 -4.31 -41.36
N GLY A 148 15.77 -3.73 -42.52
CA GLY A 148 14.95 -2.73 -43.20
C GLY A 148 13.59 -3.28 -43.58
N TYR A 149 12.62 -2.38 -43.61
CA TYR A 149 11.36 -2.58 -44.32
C TYR A 149 11.62 -2.23 -45.79
N ASP A 150 11.48 -3.22 -46.67
CA ASP A 150 11.05 -3.04 -48.05
C ASP A 150 9.56 -3.39 -48.13
#